data_AF-A0A1Y2BYL4-F1
#
_entry.id   AF-A0A1Y2BYL4-F1
#
_cell.length_a   1.000
_cell.length_b   1.000
_cell.length_c   1.000
_cell.angle_alpha   90.00
_cell.angle_beta   90.00
_cell.angle_gamma   90.00
#
_symmetry.space_group_name_H-M   'P 1'
#
loop_
_entity.id
_entity.type
_entity.pdbx_description
1 polymer ?
#
loop_
_entity_poly.entity_id
_entity_poly.type
_entity_poly.pdbx_seq_one_letter_code
_entity_poly.pdbx_strand_id
1 'polypeptide(L)'
;IKLNPAGTTVIQGLNDYEAFRIVNQALPLSPWMPQPVDSIPGYTFSQRITDEPLTFPITDDSPGFWSPLFHFIPVSVPSLDFVLYHHFSATHDLAVFTAFFLVSQLIPGSGGARRNIMYRDQPNHVGPRMAKVYTTGGRDGTGSSERRDVEYVEMKIGPMKEYLEKHFDYDFTL
;
A
#
# COMPACT_ATOMS: atom_id res chain seq x y z
N ILE A 1 12.28 15.25 -1.68
CA ILE A 1 11.32 16.00 -0.85
C ILE A 1 12.13 16.70 0.24
N LYS A 2 12.11 18.05 0.33
CA LYS A 2 12.70 18.74 1.48
C LYS A 2 11.71 18.61 2.64
N LEU A 3 12.10 17.86 3.67
CA LEU A 3 11.25 17.69 4.85
C LEU A 3 11.26 18.99 5.65
N ASN A 4 10.08 19.57 5.89
CA ASN A 4 9.96 20.74 6.75
C ASN A 4 10.08 20.28 8.22
N PRO A 5 11.09 20.72 8.98
CA PRO A 5 11.27 20.31 10.36
C PRO A 5 10.12 20.74 11.29
N ALA A 6 9.41 21.81 10.92
CA ALA A 6 8.37 22.44 11.74
C ALA A 6 6.97 22.38 11.10
N GLY A 7 6.78 21.64 10.01
CA GLY A 7 5.56 21.79 9.21
C GLY A 7 5.04 20.53 8.55
N THR A 8 3.73 20.56 8.33
CA THR A 8 3.01 19.65 7.46
C THR A 8 3.37 19.96 6.01
N THR A 9 3.74 18.94 5.24
CA THR A 9 3.90 19.04 3.78
C THR A 9 2.79 18.24 3.12
N VAL A 10 1.98 18.88 2.27
CA VAL A 10 0.95 18.23 1.47
C VAL A 10 1.41 18.19 0.01
N ILE A 11 1.29 17.03 -0.63
CA ILE A 11 1.78 16.76 -1.98
C ILE A 11 0.65 16.10 -2.77
N GLN A 12 0.41 16.57 -3.99
CA GLN A 12 -0.46 15.87 -4.94
C GLN A 12 0.19 14.55 -5.39
N GLY A 13 -0.61 13.49 -5.43
CA GLY A 13 -0.19 12.19 -5.91
C GLY A 13 -0.13 12.12 -7.44
N LEU A 14 -0.27 10.90 -7.99
CA LEU A 14 -0.14 10.68 -9.43
C LEU A 14 -1.45 10.93 -10.21
N ASN A 15 -2.55 11.17 -9.50
CA ASN A 15 -3.86 11.49 -10.05
C ASN A 15 -4.63 12.45 -9.13
N ASP A 16 -5.81 12.88 -9.59
CA ASP A 16 -6.65 13.85 -8.90
C ASP A 16 -7.34 13.27 -7.65
N TYR A 17 -7.23 11.98 -7.36
CA TYR A 17 -7.79 11.35 -6.15
C TYR A 17 -6.72 11.07 -5.09
N GLU A 18 -5.44 11.28 -5.41
CA GLU A 18 -4.34 10.99 -4.50
C GLU A 18 -3.74 12.29 -3.95
N ALA A 19 -3.64 12.34 -2.64
CA ALA A 19 -2.81 13.31 -1.96
C ALA A 19 -2.10 12.64 -0.80
N PHE A 20 -0.90 13.15 -0.52
CA PHE A 20 -0.05 12.67 0.55
C PHE A 20 0.27 13.80 1.50
N ARG A 21 0.36 13.46 2.78
CA ARG A 21 0.71 14.38 3.84
C ARG A 21 1.86 13.83 4.65
N ILE A 22 2.90 14.63 4.82
CA ILE A 22 4.03 14.32 5.68
C ILE A 22 3.96 15.27 6.88
N VAL A 23 3.86 14.71 8.08
CA VAL A 23 3.80 15.47 9.33
C VAL A 23 4.96 15.02 10.22
N ASN A 24 5.77 15.98 10.69
CA ASN A 24 6.70 15.73 11.78
C ASN A 24 5.90 15.66 13.09
N GLN A 25 5.77 14.46 13.66
CA GLN A 25 5.02 14.21 14.88
C GLN A 25 5.58 12.97 15.59
N ALA A 26 5.21 12.77 16.85
CA ALA A 26 5.39 11.48 17.51
C ALA A 26 4.60 10.39 16.77
N LEU A 27 5.02 9.12 16.91
CA LEU A 27 4.27 7.97 16.39
C LEU A 27 2.78 8.10 16.74
N PRO A 28 1.87 8.21 15.75
CA PRO A 28 0.46 8.41 16.02
C PRO A 28 -0.12 7.16 16.67
N LEU A 29 -0.79 7.36 17.80
CA LEU A 29 -1.50 6.31 18.53
C LEU A 29 -3.01 6.53 18.42
N SER A 30 -3.78 5.45 18.54
CA SER A 30 -5.23 5.59 18.62
C SER A 30 -5.62 6.38 19.86
N PRO A 31 -6.71 7.17 19.83
CA PRO A 31 -7.10 8.05 20.94
C PRO A 31 -7.30 7.34 22.29
N TRP A 32 -7.63 6.04 22.27
CA TRP A 32 -7.84 5.22 23.46
C TRP A 32 -6.58 4.53 23.98
N MET A 33 -5.45 4.60 23.27
CA MET A 33 -4.20 4.03 23.74
C MET A 33 -3.53 4.97 24.75
N PRO A 34 -2.97 4.44 25.86
CA PRO A 34 -2.18 5.25 26.77
C PRO A 34 -0.98 5.83 26.03
N GLN A 35 -0.67 7.10 26.31
CA GLN A 35 0.52 7.74 25.74
C GLN A 35 1.77 7.14 26.40
N PRO A 36 2.74 6.62 25.63
CA PRO A 36 3.98 6.12 26.17
C PRO A 36 4.77 7.28 26.79
N VAL A 37 5.50 6.99 27.86
CA VAL A 37 6.43 7.96 28.48
C VAL A 37 7.48 8.40 27.45
N ASP A 38 7.96 7.45 26.64
CA ASP A 38 8.88 7.68 25.54
C ASP A 38 8.13 7.60 24.21
N SER A 39 7.92 8.74 23.57
CA SER A 39 7.39 8.80 22.21
C SER A 39 8.53 8.79 21.19
N ILE A 40 8.35 8.09 20.07
CA ILE A 40 9.35 8.07 18.99
C ILE A 40 9.07 9.29 18.09
N PRO A 41 9.92 10.33 18.07
CA PRO A 41 9.76 11.44 17.15
C PRO A 41 10.12 11.00 15.74
N GLY A 42 9.35 11.46 14.76
CA GLY A 42 9.62 11.13 13.36
C GLY A 42 8.63 11.76 12.41
N TYR A 43 8.48 11.14 11.25
CA TYR A 43 7.61 11.61 10.19
C TYR A 43 6.53 10.58 9.91
N THR A 44 5.27 11.02 9.93
CA THR A 44 4.15 10.20 9.50
C THR A 44 3.80 10.56 8.06
N PHE A 45 3.86 9.56 7.19
CA PHE A 45 3.35 9.65 5.82
C PHE A 45 1.90 9.17 5.81
N SER A 46 0.98 10.03 5.42
CA SER A 46 -0.46 9.72 5.33
C SER A 46 -0.95 9.90 3.89
N GLN A 47 -1.93 9.10 3.51
CA GLN A 47 -2.70 9.25 2.27
C GLN A 47 -4.06 9.85 2.56
N ARG A 48 -4.56 10.73 1.68
CA ARG A 48 -5.97 11.16 1.71
C ARG A 48 -6.82 10.04 1.12
N ILE A 49 -7.78 9.53 1.88
CA ILE A 49 -8.80 8.58 1.40
C ILE A 49 -10.04 9.39 1.05
N THR A 50 -10.44 9.35 -0.21
CA THR A 50 -11.58 10.09 -0.78
C THR A 50 -12.14 9.33 -1.99
N ASP A 51 -13.43 9.47 -2.23
CA ASP A 51 -14.10 8.99 -3.46
C ASP A 51 -14.32 10.14 -4.47
N GLU A 52 -13.96 11.37 -4.08
CA GLU A 52 -14.11 12.58 -4.89
C GLU A 52 -12.75 13.12 -5.35
N PRO A 53 -12.66 13.72 -6.56
CA PRO A 53 -11.46 14.43 -7.01
C PRO A 53 -11.07 15.55 -6.04
N LEU A 54 -9.78 15.68 -5.79
CA LEU A 54 -9.16 16.67 -4.93
C LEU A 54 -8.80 17.91 -5.73
N THR A 55 -9.09 19.07 -5.15
CA THR A 55 -8.59 20.36 -5.62
C THR A 55 -7.55 20.88 -4.64
N PHE A 56 -6.43 21.39 -5.15
CA PHE A 56 -5.36 21.94 -4.34
C PHE A 56 -5.48 23.47 -4.22
N PRO A 57 -5.17 24.07 -3.05
CA PRO A 57 -4.65 23.43 -1.84
C PRO A 57 -5.73 22.66 -1.06
N ILE A 58 -5.34 21.54 -0.45
CA ILE A 58 -6.24 20.77 0.43
C ILE A 58 -6.42 21.52 1.74
N THR A 59 -7.68 21.75 2.10
CA THR A 59 -8.14 22.37 3.36
C THR A 59 -8.86 21.35 4.24
N ASP A 60 -9.24 21.75 5.45
CA ASP A 60 -10.04 20.89 6.34
C ASP A 60 -11.43 20.57 5.78
N ASP A 61 -11.96 21.42 4.88
CA ASP A 61 -13.24 21.23 4.19
C ASP A 61 -13.14 20.33 2.94
N SER A 62 -11.93 19.96 2.52
CA SER A 62 -11.74 19.07 1.38
C SER A 62 -12.34 17.68 1.66
N PRO A 63 -12.84 16.95 0.65
CA PRO A 63 -13.44 15.63 0.87
C PRO A 63 -12.43 14.61 1.42
N GLY A 64 -12.93 13.62 2.18
CA GLY A 64 -12.16 12.49 2.68
C GLY A 64 -11.51 12.67 4.05
N PHE A 65 -10.56 11.81 4.38
CA PHE A 65 -9.79 11.88 5.62
C PHE A 65 -8.34 11.41 5.41
N TRP A 66 -7.45 11.83 6.31
CA TRP A 66 -6.05 11.40 6.27
C TRP A 66 -5.86 10.07 7.00
N SER A 67 -5.41 9.04 6.28
CA SER A 67 -5.07 7.73 6.83
C SER A 67 -3.54 7.55 6.88
N PRO A 68 -2.95 7.20 8.03
CA PRO A 68 -1.52 6.95 8.12
C PRO A 68 -1.12 5.69 7.35
N LEU A 69 -0.07 5.78 6.54
CA LEU A 69 0.50 4.65 5.81
C LEU A 69 1.71 4.06 6.53
N PHE A 70 2.67 4.90 6.91
CA PHE A 70 3.84 4.49 7.67
C PHE A 70 4.44 5.67 8.44
N HIS A 71 5.18 5.34 9.50
CA HIS A 71 5.96 6.27 10.29
C HIS A 71 7.44 5.95 10.12
N PHE A 72 8.30 6.96 9.96
CA PHE A 72 9.72 6.75 9.71
C PHE A 72 10.59 7.82 10.37
N ILE A 73 11.84 7.47 10.60
CA ILE A 73 12.90 8.38 11.05
C ILE A 73 13.94 8.53 9.93
N PRO A 74 14.48 9.74 9.70
CA PRO A 74 15.45 9.98 8.63
C PRO A 74 16.85 9.55 9.07
N VAL A 75 17.05 8.24 9.25
CA VAL A 75 18.35 7.65 9.61
C VAL A 75 18.97 6.95 8.42
N SER A 76 20.30 7.00 8.34
CA SER A 76 21.04 6.21 7.35
C SER A 76 21.05 4.74 7.77
N VAL A 77 20.66 3.86 6.84
CA VAL A 77 20.61 2.42 7.05
C VAL A 77 21.66 1.75 6.15
N PRO A 78 22.63 1.02 6.71
CA PRO A 78 23.59 0.24 5.93
C PRO A 78 22.91 -0.82 5.05
N SER A 79 23.50 -1.14 3.89
CA SER A 79 22.98 -2.18 2.99
C SER A 79 22.84 -3.56 3.67
N LEU A 80 23.71 -3.87 4.64
CA LEU A 80 23.65 -5.13 5.38
C LEU A 80 22.37 -5.27 6.21
N ASP A 81 21.84 -4.16 6.75
CA ASP A 81 20.62 -4.19 7.55
C ASP A 81 19.40 -4.55 6.69
N PHE A 82 19.40 -4.20 5.40
CA PHE A 82 18.34 -4.63 4.47
C PHE A 82 18.32 -6.14 4.28
N VAL A 83 19.46 -6.83 4.36
CA VAL A 83 19.51 -8.30 4.31
C VAL A 83 18.82 -8.89 5.54
N LEU A 84 19.05 -8.29 6.71
CA LEU A 84 18.40 -8.71 7.95
C LEU A 84 16.89 -8.46 7.92
N TYR A 85 16.45 -7.29 7.44
CA TYR A 85 15.02 -6.98 7.28
C TYR A 85 14.33 -7.88 6.26
N HIS A 86 15.02 -8.20 5.16
CA HIS A 86 14.52 -9.14 4.17
C HIS A 86 14.38 -10.54 4.75
N HIS A 87 15.41 -11.03 5.45
CA HIS A 87 15.35 -12.34 6.10
C HIS A 87 14.17 -12.42 7.06
N PHE A 88 14.03 -11.45 7.98
CA PHE A 88 12.87 -11.40 8.88
C PHE A 88 11.54 -11.43 8.11
N SER A 89 11.41 -10.59 7.08
CA SER A 89 10.16 -10.46 6.31
C SER A 89 9.82 -11.73 5.51
N ALA A 90 10.83 -12.51 5.10
CA ALA A 90 10.68 -13.71 4.29
C ALA A 90 10.52 -15.00 5.11
N THR A 91 11.03 -15.04 6.35
CA THR A 91 11.14 -16.30 7.10
C THR A 91 10.47 -16.29 8.46
N HIS A 92 10.14 -15.14 9.04
CA HIS A 92 9.62 -15.08 10.40
C HIS A 92 8.09 -15.26 10.44
N ASP A 93 7.57 -16.05 11.39
CA ASP A 93 6.13 -16.35 11.50
C ASP A 93 5.26 -15.10 11.80
N LEU A 94 5.86 -14.10 12.46
CA LEU A 94 5.19 -12.80 12.71
C LEU A 94 5.25 -11.84 11.50
N ALA A 95 6.00 -12.16 10.44
CA ALA A 95 6.06 -11.30 9.27
C ALA A 95 4.77 -11.46 8.46
N VAL A 96 4.11 -10.35 8.10
CA VAL A 96 2.82 -10.43 7.39
C VAL A 96 2.99 -11.05 6.01
N PHE A 97 4.15 -10.85 5.35
CA PHE A 97 4.41 -11.36 4.00
C PHE A 97 4.53 -12.89 3.90
N THR A 98 4.68 -13.61 5.00
CA THR A 98 4.59 -15.07 5.01
C THR A 98 3.15 -15.58 5.04
N ALA A 99 2.18 -14.70 5.36
CA ALA A 99 0.78 -15.06 5.56
C ALA A 99 -0.14 -14.79 4.35
N PHE A 100 0.36 -14.17 3.29
CA PHE A 100 -0.42 -13.91 2.07
C PHE A 100 0.46 -13.83 0.83
N PHE A 101 -0.13 -14.15 -0.33
CA PHE A 101 0.44 -13.92 -1.65
C PHE A 101 -0.06 -12.57 -2.19
N LEU A 102 0.85 -11.75 -2.70
CA LEU A 102 0.54 -10.49 -3.36
C LEU A 102 1.54 -10.21 -4.47
N VAL A 103 1.02 -9.88 -5.65
CA VAL A 103 1.80 -9.24 -6.70
C VAL A 103 1.06 -7.96 -7.10
N SER A 104 1.81 -6.86 -7.24
CA SER A 104 1.28 -5.55 -7.61
C SER A 104 2.16 -4.95 -8.70
N GLN A 105 1.55 -4.44 -9.76
CA GLN A 105 2.24 -3.75 -10.85
C GLN A 105 1.58 -2.40 -11.11
N LEU A 106 2.41 -1.36 -11.21
CA LEU A 106 1.98 -0.04 -11.66
C LEU A 106 1.69 -0.09 -13.17
N ILE A 107 0.50 0.36 -13.58
CA ILE A 107 0.11 0.41 -14.98
C ILE A 107 0.66 1.72 -15.58
N PRO A 108 1.57 1.68 -16.57
CA PRO A 108 2.13 2.88 -17.18
C PRO A 108 1.04 3.78 -17.79
N GLY A 109 1.16 5.10 -17.65
CA GLY A 109 0.23 6.07 -18.24
C GLY A 109 -1.15 6.20 -17.54
N SER A 110 -1.48 5.32 -16.61
CA SER A 110 -2.78 5.29 -15.91
C SER A 110 -2.96 6.38 -14.82
N GLY A 111 -1.94 7.18 -14.55
CA GLY A 111 -1.95 8.14 -13.43
C GLY A 111 -1.86 7.46 -12.05
N GLY A 112 -1.17 6.33 -11.95
CA GLY A 112 -0.93 5.68 -10.65
C GLY A 112 -1.80 4.45 -10.38
N ALA A 113 -2.56 3.96 -11.37
CA ALA A 113 -3.31 2.73 -11.23
C ALA A 113 -2.37 1.54 -11.04
N ARG A 114 -2.75 0.62 -10.17
CA ARG A 114 -2.03 -0.62 -9.89
C ARG A 114 -2.94 -1.80 -10.14
N ARG A 115 -2.46 -2.80 -10.90
CA ARG A 115 -3.09 -4.11 -10.98
C ARG A 115 -2.53 -4.97 -9.86
N ASN A 116 -3.40 -5.58 -9.06
CA ASN A 116 -3.01 -6.40 -7.93
C ASN A 116 -3.63 -7.78 -8.06
N ILE A 117 -2.87 -8.83 -7.77
CA ILE A 117 -3.36 -10.18 -7.52
C ILE A 117 -3.01 -10.54 -6.08
N MET A 118 -4.01 -10.93 -5.28
CA MET A 118 -3.85 -11.22 -3.87
C MET A 118 -4.55 -12.52 -3.50
N TYR A 119 -3.88 -13.34 -2.69
CA TYR A 119 -4.50 -14.47 -2.00
C TYR A 119 -4.10 -14.46 -0.53
N ARG A 120 -5.09 -14.61 0.36
CA ARG A 120 -4.86 -14.82 1.78
C ARG A 120 -5.65 -16.05 2.21
N ASP A 121 -4.98 -16.99 2.86
CA ASP A 121 -5.66 -18.16 3.44
C ASP A 121 -6.72 -17.69 4.44
N GLN A 122 -7.93 -18.22 4.31
CA GLN A 122 -9.01 -17.99 5.26
C GLN A 122 -9.19 -19.27 6.09
N PRO A 123 -9.16 -19.19 7.43
CA PRO A 123 -9.43 -20.35 8.25
C PRO A 123 -10.84 -20.88 7.92
N ASN A 124 -10.93 -22.18 7.62
CA ASN A 124 -12.16 -22.88 7.26
C ASN A 124 -12.72 -22.66 5.84
N HIS A 125 -11.93 -22.12 4.90
CA HIS A 125 -12.35 -22.09 3.48
C HIS A 125 -12.47 -23.52 2.92
N VAL A 126 -13.67 -23.89 2.48
CA VAL A 126 -13.96 -25.17 1.81
C VAL A 126 -14.21 -24.89 0.34
N GLY A 127 -13.23 -25.18 -0.51
CA GLY A 127 -13.31 -24.96 -1.95
C GLY A 127 -11.94 -24.72 -2.58
N PRO A 128 -11.88 -24.51 -3.91
CA PRO A 128 -10.64 -24.14 -4.57
C PRO A 128 -10.12 -22.81 -4.01
N ARG A 129 -8.80 -22.72 -3.90
CA ARG A 129 -8.10 -21.49 -3.50
C ARG A 129 -8.12 -20.53 -4.69
N MET A 130 -8.70 -19.34 -4.51
CA MET A 130 -8.85 -18.34 -5.57
C MET A 130 -8.15 -17.04 -5.17
N ALA A 131 -7.19 -16.59 -5.97
CA ALA A 131 -6.62 -15.26 -5.84
C ALA A 131 -7.58 -14.22 -6.43
N LYS A 132 -7.79 -13.13 -5.69
CA LYS A 132 -8.56 -11.98 -6.13
C LYS A 132 -7.66 -11.06 -6.95
N VAL A 133 -8.06 -10.73 -8.16
CA VAL A 133 -7.43 -9.68 -8.97
C VAL A 133 -8.29 -8.44 -8.94
N TYR A 134 -7.65 -7.28 -8.81
CA TYR A 134 -8.32 -5.99 -8.85
C TYR A 134 -7.35 -4.85 -9.19
N THR A 135 -7.89 -3.82 -9.84
CA THR A 135 -7.16 -2.56 -10.09
C THR A 135 -7.49 -1.54 -8.99
N THR A 136 -6.49 -0.77 -8.56
CA THR A 136 -6.64 0.32 -7.56
C THR A 136 -5.96 1.60 -8.02
N GLY A 137 -6.60 2.74 -7.78
CA GLY A 137 -6.02 4.07 -8.00
C GLY A 137 -5.92 4.44 -9.48
N GLY A 138 -5.39 5.63 -9.77
CA GLY A 138 -5.30 6.16 -11.14
C GLY A 138 -6.66 6.39 -11.79
N ARG A 139 -6.63 6.74 -13.08
CA ARG A 139 -7.84 6.95 -13.89
C ARG A 139 -8.59 5.64 -14.15
N ASP A 140 -7.83 4.54 -14.20
CA ASP A 140 -8.34 3.21 -14.53
C ASP A 140 -8.90 2.48 -13.29
N GLY A 141 -8.43 2.82 -12.09
CA GLY A 141 -9.01 2.39 -10.83
C GLY A 141 -9.83 3.54 -10.26
N THR A 142 -11.00 3.81 -10.87
CA THR A 142 -11.97 4.81 -10.37
C THR A 142 -12.12 4.64 -8.86
N GLY A 143 -11.68 5.63 -8.09
CA GLY A 143 -11.56 5.54 -6.64
C GLY A 143 -12.90 5.28 -5.96
N SER A 144 -13.22 4.01 -5.66
CA SER A 144 -13.97 3.55 -4.48
C SER A 144 -14.06 2.02 -4.47
N SER A 145 -14.55 1.48 -3.36
CA SER A 145 -14.74 0.06 -3.02
C SER A 145 -15.69 -0.74 -3.92
N GLU A 146 -16.48 -0.11 -4.81
CA GLU A 146 -17.67 -0.77 -5.41
C GLU A 146 -17.60 -1.01 -6.93
N ARG A 147 -16.63 -0.44 -7.66
CA ARG A 147 -16.50 -0.59 -9.12
C ARG A 147 -15.19 -1.25 -9.57
N ARG A 148 -14.72 -2.24 -8.81
CA ARG A 148 -13.56 -3.01 -9.25
C ARG A 148 -14.07 -4.10 -10.17
N ASP A 149 -13.57 -4.16 -11.39
CA ASP A 149 -13.55 -5.40 -12.15
C ASP A 149 -12.74 -6.40 -11.33
N VAL A 150 -13.45 -7.23 -10.57
CA VAL A 150 -12.85 -8.25 -9.73
C VAL A 150 -12.81 -9.52 -10.55
N GLU A 151 -11.60 -9.98 -10.80
CA GLU A 151 -11.34 -11.30 -11.39
C GLU A 151 -10.90 -12.25 -10.30
N TYR A 152 -11.01 -13.55 -10.59
CA TYR A 152 -10.47 -14.59 -9.74
C TYR A 152 -9.61 -15.54 -10.56
N VAL A 153 -8.41 -15.82 -10.06
CA VAL A 153 -7.47 -16.77 -10.65
C VAL A 153 -7.30 -17.93 -9.68
N GLU A 154 -7.45 -19.17 -10.16
CA GLU A 154 -7.24 -20.34 -9.32
C GLU A 154 -5.76 -20.43 -8.90
N MET A 155 -5.50 -20.65 -7.62
CA MET A 155 -4.16 -20.81 -7.03
C MET A 155 -3.56 -22.19 -7.34
N LYS A 156 -3.54 -22.55 -8.63
CA LYS A 156 -2.82 -23.70 -9.18
C LYS A 156 -1.66 -23.19 -10.03
N ILE A 157 -0.60 -24.01 -10.13
CA ILE A 157 0.63 -23.63 -10.84
C ILE A 157 0.34 -23.18 -12.28
N GLY A 158 -0.44 -23.95 -13.04
CA GLY A 158 -0.76 -23.63 -14.44
C GLY A 158 -1.45 -22.28 -14.62
N PRO A 159 -2.68 -22.10 -14.07
CA PRO A 159 -3.40 -20.83 -14.17
C PRO A 159 -2.61 -19.63 -13.64
N MET A 160 -1.86 -19.81 -12.54
CA MET A 160 -1.06 -18.72 -11.96
C MET A 160 0.13 -18.32 -12.85
N LYS A 161 0.85 -19.29 -13.42
CA LYS A 161 1.96 -19.00 -14.34
C LYS A 161 1.46 -18.25 -15.57
N GLU A 162 0.44 -18.77 -16.23
CA GLU A 162 -0.15 -18.15 -17.42
C GLU A 162 -0.59 -16.71 -17.12
N TYR A 163 -1.22 -16.51 -15.96
CA TYR A 163 -1.72 -15.20 -15.57
C TYR A 163 -0.59 -14.20 -15.25
N LEU A 164 0.43 -14.63 -14.50
CA LEU A 164 1.58 -13.79 -14.15
C LEU A 164 2.46 -13.46 -15.36
N GLU A 165 2.65 -14.40 -16.29
CA GLU A 165 3.37 -14.16 -17.56
C GLU A 165 2.64 -13.10 -18.38
N LYS A 166 1.32 -13.26 -18.53
CA LYS A 166 0.51 -12.39 -19.37
C LYS A 166 0.32 -10.98 -18.82
N HIS A 167 0.21 -10.84 -17.49
CA HIS A 167 -0.24 -9.59 -16.86
C HIS A 167 0.78 -8.93 -15.93
N PHE A 168 1.88 -9.60 -15.59
CA PHE A 168 2.87 -9.11 -14.62
C PHE A 168 4.32 -9.24 -15.09
N ASP A 169 4.54 -9.60 -16.36
CA ASP A 169 5.86 -9.75 -16.99
C ASP A 169 6.79 -10.77 -16.28
N TYR A 170 6.19 -11.78 -15.63
CA TYR A 170 6.97 -12.88 -15.08
C TYR A 170 7.47 -13.78 -16.21
N ASP A 171 8.68 -14.30 -16.08
CA ASP A 171 9.22 -15.32 -16.96
C ASP A 171 9.49 -16.59 -16.15
N PHE A 172 8.86 -17.70 -16.53
CA PHE A 172 9.06 -19.00 -15.91
C PHE A 172 9.82 -19.99 -16.81
N THR A 173 10.37 -19.52 -17.93
CA THR A 173 11.29 -20.31 -18.75
C THR A 173 12.66 -20.34 -18.06
N LEU A 174 13.03 -21.53 -17.59
CA LEU A 174 14.37 -21.86 -17.09
C LEU A 174 14.99 -22.88 -18.04
#